data_AF-A0A7J2HX10-F1
#
_entry.id   AF-A0A7J2HX10-F1
#
_cell.length_a   1.000
_cell.length_b   1.000
_cell.length_c   1.000
_cell.angle_alpha   90.00
_cell.angle_beta   90.00
_cell.angle_gamma   90.00
#
_symmetry.space_group_name_H-M   'P 1'
#
loop_
_entity.id
_entity.type
_entity.pdbx_description
1 polymer ?
#
loop_
_entity_poly.entity_id
_entity_poly.type
_entity_poly.pdbx_seq_one_letter_code
_entity_poly.pdbx_strand_id
1 'polypeptide(L)'
;MELYGAKQAGLDVLRMYLQLMSDEELNFVFEKGVISSADIGEIGYKGDLGSTLISKVSSAIRLLSRPSLLARLKKVKDYMDKARELYYSYPKSPEDFKRWKIEVDKLFEEYRSWLQGS
;
A
#
# COMPACT_ATOMS: atom_id res chain seq x y z
N MET A 1 15.16 -9.20 11.49
CA MET A 1 14.49 -7.99 12.02
C MET A 1 14.21 -6.98 10.91
N GLU A 2 15.21 -6.64 10.08
CA GLU A 2 15.10 -5.67 8.96
C GLU A 2 13.94 -5.98 7.99
N LEU A 3 13.83 -7.24 7.52
CA LEU A 3 12.76 -7.66 6.60
C LEU A 3 11.35 -7.55 7.22
N TYR A 4 11.22 -7.75 8.54
CA TYR A 4 9.93 -7.68 9.21
C TYR A 4 9.48 -6.23 9.41
N GLY A 5 10.40 -5.33 9.78
CA GLY A 5 10.11 -3.89 9.90
C GLY A 5 9.67 -3.28 8.58
N ALA A 6 10.38 -3.58 7.49
CA ALA A 6 10.01 -3.12 6.15
C ALA A 6 8.62 -3.63 5.74
N LYS A 7 8.34 -4.92 5.96
CA LYS A 7 7.01 -5.49 5.75
C LYS A 7 5.93 -4.73 6.53
N GLN A 8 6.15 -4.49 7.82
CA GLN A 8 5.18 -3.79 8.67
C GLN A 8 4.95 -2.35 8.21
N ALA A 9 6.00 -1.65 7.76
CA ALA A 9 5.85 -0.29 7.23
C ALA A 9 4.95 -0.24 5.98
N GLY A 10 5.13 -1.17 5.04
CA GLY A 10 4.23 -1.30 3.90
C GLY A 10 2.80 -1.67 4.30
N LEU A 11 2.64 -2.61 5.25
CA LEU A 11 1.30 -2.99 5.73
C LEU A 11 0.59 -1.85 6.49
N ASP A 12 1.33 -0.96 7.14
CA ASP A 12 0.73 0.19 7.83
C ASP A 12 0.13 1.20 6.84
N VAL A 13 0.82 1.43 5.70
CA VAL A 13 0.28 2.20 4.57
C VAL A 13 -1.05 1.60 4.09
N LEU A 14 -1.07 0.29 3.82
CA LEU A 14 -2.29 -0.39 3.39
C LEU A 14 -3.41 -0.32 4.45
N ARG A 15 -3.07 -0.58 5.71
CA ARG A 15 -4.01 -0.55 6.84
C ARG A 15 -4.74 0.80 6.92
N MET A 16 -4.01 1.91 6.84
CA MET A 16 -4.62 3.25 6.90
C MET A 16 -5.61 3.49 5.77
N TYR A 17 -5.34 2.99 4.56
CA TYR A 17 -6.28 3.12 3.44
C TYR A 17 -7.51 2.25 3.62
N LEU A 18 -7.32 0.97 3.99
CA LEU A 18 -8.44 0.03 4.20
C LEU A 18 -9.41 0.52 5.28
N GLN A 19 -8.91 1.19 6.32
CA GLN A 19 -9.74 1.77 7.39
C GLN A 19 -10.65 2.91 6.92
N LEU A 20 -10.39 3.50 5.75
CA LEU A 20 -11.15 4.60 5.17
C LEU A 20 -12.07 4.16 4.03
N MET A 21 -11.89 2.94 3.52
CA MET A 21 -12.74 2.41 2.46
C MET A 21 -14.16 2.17 2.98
N SER A 22 -15.15 2.45 2.13
CA SER A 22 -16.53 2.06 2.43
C SER A 22 -16.74 0.57 2.19
N ASP A 23 -17.77 -0.01 2.82
CA ASP A 23 -18.17 -1.40 2.59
C ASP A 23 -18.41 -1.70 1.11
N GLU A 24 -18.98 -0.74 0.36
CA GLU A 24 -19.21 -0.88 -1.07
C GLU A 24 -17.90 -0.99 -1.87
N GLU A 25 -16.89 -0.21 -1.51
CA GLU A 25 -15.58 -0.26 -2.16
C GLU A 25 -14.82 -1.53 -1.82
N LEU A 26 -14.89 -1.97 -0.55
CA LEU A 26 -14.31 -3.24 -0.13
C LEU A 26 -14.95 -4.41 -0.89
N ASN A 27 -16.28 -4.47 -0.92
CA ASN A 27 -17.03 -5.49 -1.65
C ASN A 27 -16.68 -5.47 -3.14
N PHE A 28 -16.60 -4.29 -3.76
CA PHE A 28 -16.19 -4.18 -5.16
C PHE A 28 -14.80 -4.81 -5.40
N VAL A 29 -13.82 -4.50 -4.55
CA VAL A 29 -12.45 -5.00 -4.70
C VAL A 29 -12.37 -6.52 -4.59
N PHE A 30 -13.12 -7.12 -3.67
CA PHE A 30 -13.16 -8.58 -3.49
C PHE A 30 -14.03 -9.29 -4.54
N GLU A 31 -15.27 -8.86 -4.76
CA GLU A 31 -16.21 -9.50 -5.68
C GLU A 31 -15.75 -9.43 -7.13
N LYS A 32 -15.11 -8.32 -7.53
CA LYS A 32 -14.61 -8.17 -8.90
C LYS A 32 -13.21 -8.74 -9.09
N GLY A 33 -12.63 -9.36 -8.05
CA GLY A 33 -11.31 -9.98 -8.11
C GLY A 33 -10.19 -9.00 -8.43
N VAL A 34 -10.35 -7.72 -8.06
CA VAL A 34 -9.28 -6.71 -8.16
C VAL A 34 -8.11 -7.12 -7.25
N ILE A 35 -8.44 -7.69 -6.08
CA ILE A 35 -7.51 -8.41 -5.21
C ILE A 35 -8.00 -9.86 -5.15
N SER A 36 -7.18 -10.83 -5.58
CA SER A 36 -7.50 -12.25 -5.43
C SER A 36 -7.10 -12.77 -4.05
N SER A 37 -7.66 -13.90 -3.62
CA SER A 37 -7.29 -14.54 -2.33
C SER A 37 -5.80 -14.90 -2.25
N ALA A 38 -5.16 -15.19 -3.38
CA ALA A 38 -3.72 -15.42 -3.46
C ALA A 38 -2.93 -14.12 -3.21
N ASP A 39 -3.41 -12.98 -3.74
CA ASP A 39 -2.80 -11.67 -3.53
C ASP A 39 -2.90 -11.27 -2.05
N ILE A 40 -4.01 -11.58 -1.36
CA ILE A 40 -4.16 -11.35 0.09
C ILE A 40 -3.05 -12.07 0.88
N GLY A 41 -2.76 -13.32 0.51
CA GLY A 41 -1.66 -14.08 1.09
C GLY A 41 -0.32 -13.38 0.85
N GLU A 42 -0.02 -13.01 -0.39
CA GLU A 42 1.23 -12.32 -0.72
C GLU A 42 1.39 -10.99 0.02
N ILE A 43 0.32 -10.19 0.13
CA ILE A 43 0.29 -8.96 0.89
C ILE A 43 0.65 -9.24 2.36
N GLY A 44 -0.02 -10.19 3.00
CA GLY A 44 0.23 -10.52 4.41
C GLY A 44 1.63 -11.05 4.69
N TYR A 45 2.18 -11.86 3.78
CA TYR A 45 3.50 -12.48 3.95
C TYR A 45 4.66 -11.56 3.55
N LYS A 46 4.53 -10.82 2.44
CA LYS A 46 5.62 -10.03 1.83
C LYS A 46 5.47 -8.52 2.04
N GLY A 47 4.30 -8.05 2.47
CA GLY A 47 4.00 -6.62 2.53
C GLY A 47 3.99 -5.97 1.14
N ASP A 48 3.77 -6.77 0.10
CA ASP A 48 3.79 -6.35 -1.29
C ASP A 48 2.40 -6.46 -1.89
N LEU A 49 1.89 -5.35 -2.41
CA LEU A 49 0.82 -5.36 -3.39
C LEU A 49 1.48 -5.67 -4.74
N GLY A 50 1.67 -6.95 -5.07
CA GLY A 50 2.38 -7.40 -6.27
C GLY A 50 1.86 -6.78 -7.58
N SER A 51 2.66 -6.86 -8.66
CA SER A 51 2.32 -6.29 -9.99
C SER A 51 1.02 -6.83 -10.61
N THR A 52 0.51 -7.94 -10.07
CA THR A 52 -0.70 -8.66 -10.50
C THR A 52 -2.00 -7.89 -10.27
N LEU A 53 -2.04 -6.98 -9.30
CA LEU A 53 -3.23 -6.18 -8.93
C LEU A 53 -3.71 -5.25 -10.05
N ILE A 54 -2.82 -4.91 -10.98
CA ILE A 54 -3.12 -3.99 -12.09
C ILE A 54 -3.30 -4.78 -13.40
N SER A 55 -2.68 -5.94 -13.56
CA SER A 55 -2.66 -6.68 -14.83
C SER A 55 -3.86 -7.60 -15.05
N LYS A 56 -4.58 -8.00 -13.99
CA LYS A 56 -5.76 -8.88 -14.08
C LYS A 56 -7.11 -8.16 -14.13
N VAL A 57 -7.11 -6.86 -14.38
CA VAL A 57 -8.35 -6.13 -14.75
C VAL A 57 -8.72 -6.56 -16.17
N SER A 58 -9.41 -7.69 -16.28
CA SER A 58 -9.99 -8.18 -17.53
C SER A 58 -10.87 -7.08 -18.17
N SER A 59 -11.05 -7.14 -19.49
CA SER A 59 -11.87 -6.15 -20.21
C SER A 59 -13.30 -6.01 -19.66
N ALA A 60 -13.83 -7.05 -19.01
CA ALA A 60 -15.14 -7.03 -18.35
C ALA A 60 -15.18 -6.17 -17.06
N ILE A 61 -14.07 -6.07 -16.31
CA ILE A 61 -13.98 -5.23 -15.10
C ILE A 61 -13.85 -3.75 -15.48
N ARG A 62 -13.18 -3.43 -16.59
CA ARG A 62 -13.07 -2.03 -17.09
C ARG A 62 -14.43 -1.39 -17.39
N LEU A 63 -15.41 -2.18 -17.86
CA LEU A 63 -16.76 -1.71 -18.16
C LEU A 63 -17.62 -1.46 -16.92
N LEU A 64 -17.26 -2.02 -15.76
CA LEU A 64 -17.89 -1.80 -14.45
C LEU A 64 -17.03 -0.92 -13.53
N SER A 65 -15.93 -0.35 -14.04
CA SER A 65 -14.82 0.10 -13.21
C SER A 65 -15.12 1.37 -12.43
N ARG A 66 -14.66 1.39 -11.17
CA ARG A 66 -14.47 2.58 -10.34
C ARG A 66 -13.04 3.11 -10.58
N PRO A 67 -12.77 3.90 -11.64
CA PRO A 67 -11.42 4.30 -12.02
C PRO A 67 -10.70 5.10 -10.92
N SER A 68 -11.45 5.88 -10.13
CA SER A 68 -10.93 6.59 -8.95
C SER A 68 -10.40 5.61 -7.90
N LEU A 69 -11.15 4.57 -7.58
CA LEU A 69 -10.76 3.52 -6.63
C LEU A 69 -9.50 2.80 -7.10
N LEU A 70 -9.41 2.44 -8.38
CA LEU A 70 -8.23 1.79 -8.96
C LEU A 70 -6.99 2.72 -8.93
N ALA A 71 -7.17 4.00 -9.22
CA ALA A 71 -6.09 4.99 -9.13
C ALA A 71 -5.58 5.15 -7.69
N ARG A 72 -6.49 5.15 -6.70
CA ARG A 72 -6.11 5.16 -5.28
C ARG A 72 -5.37 3.90 -4.87
N LEU A 73 -5.83 2.72 -5.25
CA LEU A 73 -5.13 1.45 -4.97
C LEU A 73 -3.71 1.43 -5.55
N LYS A 74 -3.52 1.96 -6.78
CA LYS A 74 -2.19 2.14 -7.34
C LYS A 74 -1.33 3.07 -6.48
N LYS A 75 -1.88 4.23 -6.07
CA LYS A 75 -1.15 5.18 -5.24
C LYS A 75 -0.76 4.57 -3.89
N VAL A 76 -1.65 3.80 -3.27
CA VAL A 76 -1.38 3.04 -2.03
C VAL A 76 -0.20 2.09 -2.25
N LYS A 77 -0.20 1.30 -3.33
CA LYS A 77 0.94 0.44 -3.69
C LYS A 77 2.24 1.26 -3.79
N ASP A 78 2.23 2.38 -4.52
CA ASP A 78 3.43 3.20 -4.69
C ASP A 78 3.95 3.72 -3.33
N TYR A 79 3.07 4.03 -2.36
CA TYR A 79 3.48 4.38 -0.99
C TYR A 79 3.97 3.19 -0.16
N MET A 80 3.39 2.00 -0.34
CA MET A 80 3.87 0.79 0.30
C MET A 80 5.30 0.48 -0.14
N ASP A 81 5.59 0.61 -1.43
CA ASP A 81 6.92 0.42 -2.01
C ASP A 81 7.93 1.39 -1.38
N LYS A 82 7.61 2.70 -1.37
CA LYS A 82 8.44 3.73 -0.73
C LYS A 82 8.69 3.45 0.76
N ALA A 83 7.67 3.04 1.50
CA ALA A 83 7.79 2.74 2.93
C ALA A 83 8.73 1.55 3.16
N ARG A 84 8.60 0.49 2.34
CA ARG A 84 9.50 -0.68 2.41
C ARG A 84 10.94 -0.31 2.09
N GLU A 85 11.17 0.43 1.02
CA GLU A 85 12.51 0.88 0.60
C GLU A 85 13.20 1.71 1.69
N LEU A 86 12.45 2.61 2.33
CA LEU A 86 12.97 3.42 3.41
C LEU A 86 13.33 2.56 4.64
N TYR A 87 12.54 1.54 4.96
CA TYR A 87 12.84 0.63 6.08
C TYR A 87 13.93 -0.40 5.74
N TYR A 88 14.13 -0.75 4.47
CA TYR A 88 15.30 -1.54 4.04
C TYR A 88 16.61 -0.76 4.18
N SER A 89 16.55 0.58 4.14
CA SER A 89 17.69 1.47 4.36
C SER A 89 17.79 1.94 5.82
N TYR A 90 17.25 1.17 6.78
CA TYR A 90 17.38 1.47 8.20
C TYR A 90 18.85 1.67 8.60
N PRO A 91 19.18 2.76 9.31
CA PRO A 91 20.57 3.13 9.56
C PRO A 91 21.25 2.22 10.58
N LYS A 92 22.56 2.03 10.40
CA LYS A 92 23.40 1.23 11.30
C LYS A 92 24.03 2.06 12.43
N SER A 93 23.89 3.38 12.38
CA SER A 93 24.47 4.33 13.32
C SER A 93 23.36 5.18 13.97
N PRO A 94 23.46 5.53 15.26
CA PRO A 94 22.54 6.46 15.91
C PRO A 94 22.52 7.86 15.26
N GLU A 95 23.63 8.28 14.65
CA GLU A 95 23.79 9.58 14.02
C GLU A 95 22.90 9.70 12.77
N ASP A 96 22.82 8.64 11.96
CA ASP A 96 21.99 8.60 10.76
C ASP A 96 20.51 8.29 11.05
N PHE A 97 20.21 7.76 12.23
CA PHE A 97 18.83 7.50 12.68
C PHE A 97 17.94 8.75 12.61
N LYS A 98 18.46 9.90 13.05
CA LYS A 98 17.68 11.14 13.04
C LYS A 98 17.26 11.55 11.63
N ARG A 99 18.14 11.39 10.65
CA ARG A 99 17.87 11.73 9.25
C ARG A 99 16.84 10.76 8.65
N TRP A 100 17.07 9.46 8.84
CA TRP A 100 16.13 8.42 8.41
C TRP A 100 14.73 8.64 8.99
N LYS A 101 14.64 8.97 10.28
CA LYS A 101 13.36 9.21 10.96
C LYS A 101 12.59 10.40 10.38
N ILE A 102 13.29 11.47 10.00
CA ILE A 102 12.69 12.64 9.33
C ILE A 102 12.08 12.22 7.98
N GLU A 103 12.79 11.41 7.19
CA GLU A 103 12.28 10.91 5.91
C GLU A 103 11.05 10.00 6.11
N VAL A 104 11.04 9.16 7.15
CA VAL A 104 9.89 8.32 7.49
C VAL A 104 8.70 9.21 7.85
N ASP A 105 8.89 10.17 8.74
CA ASP A 105 7.82 11.05 9.18
C ASP A 105 7.22 11.83 8.01
N LYS A 106 8.08 12.36 7.14
CA LYS A 106 7.68 13.08 5.93
C LYS A 106 6.86 12.20 4.98
N LEU A 107 7.30 10.97 4.72
CA LEU A 107 6.57 10.04 3.85
C LEU A 107 5.16 9.74 4.39
N PHE A 108 5.07 9.47 5.69
CA PHE A 108 3.79 9.13 6.33
C PHE A 108 2.88 10.35 6.51
N GLU A 109 3.44 11.55 6.69
CA GLU A 109 2.68 12.81 6.68
C GLU A 109 2.12 13.14 5.29
N GLU A 110 2.94 12.97 4.24
CA GLU A 110 2.49 13.11 2.84
C GLU A 110 1.34 12.14 2.54
N TYR A 111 1.49 10.88 2.97
CA TYR A 111 0.47 9.86 2.76
C TYR A 111 -0.83 10.15 3.51
N ARG A 112 -0.75 10.53 4.80
CA ARG A 112 -1.94 10.90 5.59
C ARG A 112 -2.65 12.12 5.02
N SER A 113 -1.89 13.11 4.55
CA SER A 113 -2.46 14.30 3.90
C SER A 113 -3.19 13.93 2.61
N TRP A 114 -2.61 13.02 1.81
CA TRP A 114 -3.27 12.48 0.63
C TRP A 114 -4.57 11.73 0.97
N LEU A 115 -4.57 10.90 2.01
CA LEU A 115 -5.77 10.16 2.44
C LEU A 115 -6.93 11.07 2.85
N GLN A 116 -6.65 12.23 3.46
CA GLN A 116 -7.67 13.19 3.88
C GLN A 116 -8.33 13.92 2.68
N GLY A 117 -7.69 13.93 1.51
CA GLY A 117 -8.21 14.55 0.30
C GLY A 117 -8.60 13.58 -0.82
N SER A 118 -8.55 12.26 -0.57
CA SER A 118 -8.74 11.18 -1.58
C SER A 118 -10.14 10.58 -1.62
#